data_AF-A0A1C5HP13-F1
#
_entry.id   AF-A0A1C5HP13-F1
#
_cell.length_a   1.000
_cell.length_b   1.000
_cell.length_c   1.000
_cell.angle_alpha   90.00
_cell.angle_beta   90.00
_cell.angle_gamma   90.00
#
_symmetry.space_group_name_H-M   'P 1'
#
loop_
_entity.id
_entity.type
_entity.pdbx_description
1 polymer ?
#
loop_
_entity_poly.entity_id
_entity_poly.type
_entity_poly.pdbx_seq_one_letter_code
_entity_poly.pdbx_strand_id
1 'polypeptide(L)'
;MQRPEVWAAVVDLGWIDGKRKRMCVYAKSEAEAVRKRDELRHQLQLGVDLTAQPRTVEAWLTEWLQDVKAHDGTRPSTLVRYRLAVTKHPVPGLGRVKLDRLTPREVQRFLTGLRGRLAPASIIKVHAVLRIALADAERMDLVPRNVAKGGQASGPRSG
;
A
#
# COMPACT_ATOMS: atom_id res chain seq x y z
N MET A 1 25.43 27.56 -7.70
CA MET A 1 24.24 26.66 -7.66
C MET A 1 24.50 25.61 -6.58
N GLN A 2 24.10 25.88 -5.33
CA GLN A 2 24.35 24.99 -4.18
C GLN A 2 23.43 23.77 -4.30
N ARG A 3 23.97 22.54 -4.29
CA ARG A 3 23.15 21.33 -4.15
C ARG A 3 22.57 21.36 -2.72
N PRO A 4 21.27 21.13 -2.50
CA PRO A 4 20.75 21.08 -1.13
C PRO A 4 21.49 19.98 -0.37
N GLU A 5 22.11 20.34 0.76
CA GLU A 5 22.79 19.39 1.64
C GLU A 5 21.75 18.41 2.18
N VAL A 6 21.80 17.18 1.67
CA VAL A 6 20.97 16.08 2.17
C VAL A 6 21.76 15.35 3.24
N TRP A 7 21.16 15.21 4.42
CA TRP A 7 21.73 14.45 5.51
C TRP A 7 21.42 12.97 5.32
N ALA A 8 22.43 12.11 5.45
CA ALA A 8 22.27 10.67 5.31
C ALA A 8 22.57 9.97 6.63
N ALA A 9 21.75 8.99 7.00
CA ALA A 9 22.06 8.05 8.07
C ALA A 9 21.98 6.62 7.56
N VAL A 10 22.85 5.76 8.10
CA VAL A 10 23.00 4.37 7.68
C VAL A 10 22.70 3.45 8.86
N VAL A 11 21.90 2.41 8.62
CA VAL A 11 21.64 1.32 9.57
C VAL A 11 22.18 0.03 8.98
N ASP A 12 23.02 -0.67 9.75
CA ASP A 12 23.53 -1.99 9.40
C ASP A 12 22.47 -3.03 9.77
N LEU A 13 22.09 -3.87 8.80
CA LEU A 13 21.05 -4.89 8.96
C LEU A 13 21.67 -6.29 9.16
N GLY A 14 22.99 -6.36 9.35
CA GLY A 14 23.72 -7.62 9.44
C GLY A 14 23.86 -8.34 8.08
N TRP A 15 23.95 -9.67 8.17
CA TRP A 15 24.16 -10.57 7.04
C TRP A 15 22.85 -11.26 6.70
N ILE A 16 22.38 -11.10 5.46
CA ILE A 16 21.13 -11.68 4.96
C ILE A 16 21.46 -12.32 3.60
N ASP A 17 21.12 -13.60 3.44
CA ASP A 17 21.46 -14.40 2.24
C ASP A 17 22.95 -14.35 1.87
N GLY A 18 23.83 -14.40 2.88
CA GLY A 18 25.29 -14.35 2.69
C GLY A 18 25.84 -12.99 2.24
N LYS A 19 25.01 -11.94 2.20
CA LYS A 19 25.42 -10.57 1.84
C LYS A 19 25.16 -9.62 3.00
N ARG A 20 26.13 -8.75 3.28
CA ARG A 20 25.95 -7.67 4.25
C ARG A 20 24.96 -6.64 3.70
N LYS A 21 23.83 -6.44 4.37
CA LYS A 21 22.83 -5.43 3.99
C LYS A 21 22.91 -4.19 4.87
N ARG A 22 22.76 -3.02 4.24
CA ARG A 22 22.73 -1.71 4.90
C ARG A 22 21.58 -0.90 4.30
N MET A 23 20.87 -0.16 5.15
CA MET A 23 19.83 0.76 4.73
C MET A 23 20.28 2.20 4.92
N CYS A 24 20.24 2.99 3.85
CA CYS A 24 20.54 4.41 3.88
C CYS A 24 19.22 5.21 3.85
N VAL A 25 19.06 6.13 4.80
CA VAL A 25 17.94 7.08 4.84
C VAL A 25 18.47 8.50 4.67
N TYR A 26 17.73 9.30 3.90
CA TYR A 26 18.07 10.69 3.63
C TYR A 26 17.06 11.64 4.28
N ALA A 27 17.53 12.81 4.71
CA ALA A 27 16.73 13.83 5.37
C ALA A 27 17.20 15.25 5.04
N LYS A 28 16.40 16.25 5.41
CA LYS A 28 16.69 17.67 5.16
C LYS A 28 17.50 18.31 6.29
N SER A 29 17.67 17.61 7.41
CA SER A 29 18.49 18.03 8.55
C SER A 29 19.16 16.83 9.22
N GLU A 30 20.24 17.10 9.94
CA GLU A 30 20.97 16.09 10.73
C GLU A 30 20.05 15.44 11.76
N ALA A 31 19.29 16.25 12.49
CA ALA A 31 18.35 15.78 13.50
C ALA A 31 17.28 14.85 12.92
N GLU A 32 16.76 15.13 11.72
CA GLU A 32 15.84 14.22 11.04
C GLU A 32 16.52 12.92 10.59
N ALA A 33 17.77 12.98 10.12
CA ALA A 33 18.52 11.78 9.73
C ALA A 33 18.79 10.86 10.94
N VAL A 34 19.15 11.44 12.08
CA VAL A 34 19.34 10.73 13.36
C VAL A 34 18.02 10.09 13.82
N ARG A 35 16.91 10.84 13.83
CA ARG A 35 15.59 10.29 14.19
C ARG A 35 15.20 9.09 13.32
N LYS A 36 15.39 9.20 11.99
CA LYS A 36 15.09 8.09 11.07
C LYS A 36 15.98 6.87 11.31
N ARG A 37 17.25 7.08 11.65
CA ARG A 37 18.19 6.00 12.00
C ARG A 37 17.76 5.26 13.26
N ASP A 38 17.40 6.02 14.29
CA ASP A 38 17.07 5.46 15.59
C ASP A 38 15.73 4.71 15.55
N GLU A 39 14.76 5.21 14.77
CA GLU A 39 13.52 4.49 14.44
C GLU A 39 13.80 3.14 13.75
N LEU A 40 14.65 3.12 12.72
CA LEU A 40 15.01 1.87 12.04
C LEU A 40 15.76 0.91 12.97
N ARG A 41 16.66 1.40 13.84
CA ARG A 41 17.32 0.57 14.85
C ARG A 41 16.32 -0.01 15.84
N HIS A 42 15.34 0.78 16.26
CA HIS A 42 14.29 0.31 17.15
C HIS A 42 13.45 -0.79 16.48
N GLN A 43 13.07 -0.62 15.22
CA GLN A 43 12.36 -1.65 14.45
C GLN A 43 13.15 -2.96 14.35
N LEU A 44 14.48 -2.91 14.14
CA LEU A 44 15.35 -4.09 14.20
C LEU A 44 15.33 -4.77 15.58
N GLN A 45 15.39 -3.98 16.66
CA GLN A 45 15.32 -4.52 18.02
C GLN A 45 13.98 -5.21 18.31
N LEU A 46 12.90 -4.75 17.68
CA LEU A 46 11.58 -5.37 17.74
C LEU A 46 11.41 -6.57 16.80
N GLY A 47 12.45 -6.96 16.06
CA GLY A 47 12.41 -8.10 15.14
C GLY A 47 11.71 -7.82 13.81
N VAL A 48 11.50 -6.55 13.44
CA VAL A 48 10.94 -6.17 12.14
C VAL A 48 11.97 -6.48 11.05
N ASP A 49 11.57 -7.27 10.04
CA ASP A 49 12.41 -7.49 8.86
C ASP A 49 12.41 -6.24 7.97
N LEU A 50 13.39 -5.36 8.19
CA LEU A 50 13.61 -4.16 7.38
C LEU A 50 14.07 -4.46 5.94
N THR A 51 14.32 -5.72 5.61
CA THR A 51 14.75 -6.15 4.26
C THR A 51 13.64 -6.78 3.45
N ALA A 52 12.52 -7.10 4.10
CA ALA A 52 11.28 -7.43 3.43
C ALA A 52 10.98 -6.31 2.44
N GLN A 53 10.90 -6.66 1.15
CA GLN A 53 10.49 -5.69 0.16
C GLN A 53 9.08 -5.25 0.54
N PRO A 54 8.84 -3.94 0.72
CA PRO A 54 7.52 -3.45 1.12
C PRO A 54 6.52 -3.91 0.07
N ARG A 55 5.55 -4.71 0.52
CA ARG A 55 4.55 -5.35 -0.32
C ARG A 55 3.81 -4.27 -1.12
N THR A 56 3.76 -4.42 -2.44
CA THR A 56 3.01 -3.48 -3.28
C THR A 56 1.52 -3.79 -3.23
N VAL A 57 0.68 -2.85 -3.65
CA VAL A 57 -0.76 -3.08 -3.79
C VAL A 57 -1.03 -4.24 -4.75
N GLU A 58 -0.27 -4.36 -5.85
CA GLU A 58 -0.42 -5.48 -6.79
C GLU A 58 -0.06 -6.83 -6.16
N ALA A 59 1.08 -6.89 -5.46
CA ALA A 59 1.51 -8.11 -4.78
C ALA A 59 0.46 -8.54 -3.75
N TRP A 60 -0.02 -7.60 -2.95
CA TRP A 60 -1.08 -7.86 -1.98
C TRP A 60 -2.39 -8.31 -2.63
N LEU A 61 -2.87 -7.63 -3.67
CA LEU A 61 -4.14 -8.01 -4.31
C LEU A 61 -4.05 -9.39 -4.99
N THR A 62 -2.87 -9.78 -5.46
CA THR A 62 -2.62 -11.09 -6.06
C THR A 62 -2.70 -12.19 -5.00
N GLU A 63 -1.94 -12.03 -3.91
CA GLU A 63 -1.96 -12.91 -2.74
C GLU A 63 -3.35 -12.98 -2.11
N TRP A 64 -4.00 -11.84 -1.91
CA TRP A 64 -5.36 -11.77 -1.35
C TRP A 64 -6.37 -12.56 -2.18
N LEU A 65 -6.24 -12.59 -3.52
CA LEU A 65 -7.10 -13.41 -4.37
C LEU A 65 -6.75 -14.91 -4.33
N GLN A 66 -5.47 -15.25 -4.17
CA GLN A 66 -4.98 -16.63 -4.25
C GLN A 66 -5.04 -17.35 -2.90
N ASP A 67 -4.62 -16.69 -1.84
CA ASP A 67 -4.34 -17.31 -0.54
C ASP A 67 -5.39 -16.95 0.51
N VAL A 68 -6.12 -15.85 0.31
CA VAL A 68 -7.18 -15.40 1.24
C VAL A 68 -8.57 -15.72 0.69
N LYS A 69 -8.96 -15.07 -0.42
CA LYS A 69 -10.32 -15.19 -0.99
C LYS A 69 -10.59 -16.53 -1.64
N ALA A 70 -9.58 -17.26 -2.11
CA ALA A 70 -9.82 -18.61 -2.63
C ALA A 70 -10.19 -19.60 -1.52
N HIS A 71 -9.85 -19.29 -0.26
CA HIS A 71 -9.96 -20.21 0.87
C HIS A 71 -10.95 -19.76 1.96
N ASP A 72 -11.58 -18.59 1.82
CA ASP A 72 -12.51 -18.03 2.81
C ASP A 72 -14.00 -18.36 2.56
N GLY A 73 -14.28 -19.30 1.65
CA GLY A 73 -15.65 -19.67 1.26
C GLY A 73 -16.28 -18.74 0.22
N THR A 74 -15.52 -17.79 -0.35
CA THR A 74 -15.99 -16.98 -1.49
C THR A 74 -16.35 -17.88 -2.68
N ARG A 75 -17.54 -17.69 -3.25
CA ARG A 75 -17.99 -18.44 -4.44
C ARG A 75 -17.01 -18.26 -5.61
N PRO A 76 -16.72 -19.31 -6.41
CA PRO A 76 -15.80 -19.21 -7.54
C PRO A 76 -16.16 -18.10 -8.53
N SER A 77 -17.44 -17.91 -8.82
CA SER A 77 -17.91 -16.84 -9.72
C SER A 77 -17.67 -15.44 -9.18
N THR A 78 -17.70 -15.24 -7.85
CA THR A 78 -17.34 -13.99 -7.20
C THR A 78 -15.83 -13.77 -7.27
N LEU A 79 -15.04 -14.82 -7.05
CA LEU A 79 -13.58 -14.74 -7.14
C LEU A 79 -13.10 -14.35 -8.55
N VAL A 80 -13.72 -14.91 -9.59
CA VAL A 80 -13.47 -14.53 -10.99
C VAL A 80 -13.78 -13.04 -11.22
N ARG A 81 -14.91 -12.55 -10.70
CA ARG A 81 -15.30 -11.13 -10.80
C ARG A 81 -14.31 -10.22 -10.07
N TYR A 82 -13.86 -10.60 -8.87
CA TYR A 82 -12.86 -9.85 -8.12
C TYR A 82 -11.54 -9.80 -8.88
N ARG A 83 -11.05 -10.94 -9.37
CA ARG A 83 -9.83 -11.02 -10.19
C ARG A 83 -9.91 -10.11 -11.42
N LEU A 84 -11.04 -10.13 -12.13
CA LEU A 84 -11.26 -9.26 -13.28
C LEU A 84 -11.22 -7.77 -12.91
N ALA A 85 -11.90 -7.38 -11.83
CA ALA A 85 -11.92 -6.00 -11.37
C ALA A 85 -10.53 -5.52 -10.95
N VAL A 86 -9.80 -6.33 -10.18
CA VAL A 86 -8.45 -6.08 -9.66
C VAL A 86 -7.44 -5.91 -10.78
N THR A 87 -7.40 -6.86 -11.73
CA THR A 87 -6.43 -6.86 -12.82
C THR A 87 -6.67 -5.74 -13.82
N LYS A 88 -7.93 -5.36 -14.06
CA LYS A 88 -8.28 -4.30 -15.02
C LYS A 88 -8.10 -2.89 -14.49
N HIS A 89 -8.29 -2.64 -13.19
CA HIS A 89 -8.31 -1.26 -12.67
C HIS A 89 -7.32 -1.00 -11.53
N PRO A 90 -7.43 -1.59 -10.32
CA PRO A 90 -6.48 -1.35 -9.24
C PRO A 90 -5.03 -1.67 -9.60
N VAL A 91 -4.73 -2.76 -10.30
CA VAL A 91 -3.34 -3.13 -10.63
C VAL A 91 -2.69 -2.09 -11.56
N PRO A 92 -3.28 -1.70 -12.71
CA PRO A 92 -2.71 -0.64 -13.55
C PRO A 92 -2.65 0.74 -12.87
N GLY A 93 -3.58 1.05 -11.96
CA GLY A 93 -3.70 2.38 -11.36
C GLY A 93 -2.93 2.59 -10.05
N LEU A 94 -2.80 1.54 -9.23
CA LEU A 94 -2.25 1.58 -7.87
C LEU A 94 -1.19 0.50 -7.64
N GLY A 95 -1.00 -0.46 -8.55
CA GLY A 95 -0.21 -1.67 -8.32
C GLY A 95 1.24 -1.44 -7.89
N ARG A 96 1.85 -0.34 -8.35
CA ARG A 96 3.23 0.04 -8.00
C ARG A 96 3.35 0.77 -6.65
N VAL A 97 2.23 1.19 -6.06
CA VAL A 97 2.23 1.87 -4.77
C VAL A 97 2.52 0.83 -3.69
N LYS A 98 3.36 1.18 -2.72
CA LYS A 98 3.60 0.32 -1.55
C LYS A 98 2.34 0.30 -0.68
N LEU A 99 1.92 -0.87 -0.24
CA LEU A 99 0.64 -1.08 0.45
C LEU A 99 0.55 -0.22 1.73
N ASP A 100 1.64 -0.18 2.51
CA ASP A 100 1.81 0.62 3.73
C ASP A 100 1.79 2.15 3.48
N ARG A 101 2.10 2.58 2.26
CA ARG A 101 2.14 3.99 1.85
C ARG A 101 0.92 4.45 1.08
N LEU A 102 0.00 3.54 0.75
CA LEU A 102 -1.22 3.90 0.02
C LEU A 102 -2.04 4.89 0.84
N THR A 103 -2.34 6.05 0.26
CA THR A 103 -3.09 7.11 0.95
C THR A 103 -4.55 7.19 0.49
N PRO A 104 -5.47 7.72 1.33
CA PRO A 104 -6.86 7.97 0.90
C PRO A 104 -6.95 8.87 -0.34
N ARG A 105 -6.05 9.86 -0.45
CA ARG A 105 -5.96 10.78 -1.60
C ARG A 105 -5.61 10.06 -2.89
N GLU A 106 -4.70 9.08 -2.84
CA GLU A 106 -4.35 8.26 -4.01
C GLU A 106 -5.51 7.38 -4.45
N VAL A 107 -6.23 6.77 -3.51
CA VAL A 107 -7.45 6.01 -3.79
C VAL A 107 -8.51 6.91 -4.44
N GLN A 108 -8.76 8.10 -3.89
CA GLN A 108 -9.72 9.05 -4.47
C GLN A 108 -9.31 9.50 -5.87
N ARG A 109 -8.03 9.81 -6.10
CA ARG A 109 -7.50 10.19 -7.41
C ARG A 109 -7.67 9.06 -8.42
N PHE A 110 -7.37 7.82 -8.02
CA PHE A 110 -7.60 6.63 -8.84
C PHE A 110 -9.07 6.49 -9.24
N LEU A 111 -10.00 6.54 -8.28
CA LEU A 111 -11.43 6.42 -8.55
C LEU A 111 -11.96 7.56 -9.44
N THR A 112 -11.44 8.77 -9.26
CA THR A 112 -11.79 9.94 -10.09
C THR A 112 -11.30 9.74 -11.52
N GLY A 113 -10.10 9.20 -11.72
CA GLY A 113 -9.56 8.87 -13.05
C GLY A 113 -10.31 7.77 -13.80
N LEU A 114 -11.16 7.00 -13.11
CA LEU A 114 -12.07 6.03 -13.75
C LEU A 114 -13.36 6.69 -14.27
N ARG A 115 -13.72 7.90 -13.80
CA ARG A 115 -14.88 8.63 -14.29
C ARG A 115 -14.68 8.98 -15.76
N GLY A 116 -15.71 8.79 -16.58
CA GLY A 116 -15.64 8.94 -18.04
C GLY A 116 -15.08 7.73 -18.80
N ARG A 117 -14.48 6.75 -18.10
CA ARG A 117 -14.05 5.47 -18.68
C ARG A 117 -14.97 4.31 -18.28
N LEU A 118 -15.58 4.39 -17.11
CA LEU A 118 -16.49 3.39 -16.57
C LEU A 118 -17.80 4.02 -16.12
N ALA A 119 -18.88 3.23 -16.19
CA ALA A 119 -20.16 3.59 -15.59
C ALA A 119 -20.03 3.74 -14.06
N PRO A 120 -20.82 4.63 -13.42
CA PRO A 120 -20.76 4.86 -11.97
C PRO A 120 -20.90 3.58 -11.14
N ALA A 121 -21.80 2.68 -11.53
CA ALA A 121 -21.99 1.39 -10.87
C ALA A 121 -20.74 0.49 -10.90
N SER A 122 -19.95 0.55 -11.96
CA SER A 122 -18.68 -0.20 -12.07
C SER A 122 -17.61 0.39 -11.17
N ILE A 123 -17.53 1.73 -11.06
CA ILE A 123 -16.59 2.40 -10.15
C ILE A 123 -16.90 2.03 -8.70
N ILE A 124 -18.18 1.99 -8.32
CA ILE A 124 -18.62 1.53 -6.98
C ILE A 124 -18.15 0.11 -6.71
N LYS A 125 -18.29 -0.81 -7.68
CA LYS A 125 -17.82 -2.21 -7.53
C LYS A 125 -16.30 -2.29 -7.37
N VAL A 126 -15.54 -1.53 -8.16
CA VAL A 126 -14.07 -1.47 -8.03
C VAL A 126 -13.67 -0.96 -6.65
N HIS A 127 -14.32 0.11 -6.17
CA HIS A 127 -14.06 0.66 -4.84
C HIS A 127 -14.42 -0.34 -3.74
N ALA A 128 -15.55 -1.05 -3.86
CA ALA A 128 -15.95 -2.08 -2.91
C ALA A 128 -14.93 -3.22 -2.80
N VAL A 129 -14.44 -3.74 -3.94
CA VAL A 129 -13.41 -4.79 -3.94
C VAL A 129 -12.13 -4.31 -3.27
N LEU A 130 -11.67 -3.08 -3.61
CA LEU A 130 -10.47 -2.51 -2.99
C LEU A 130 -10.65 -2.30 -1.48
N ARG A 131 -11.85 -1.86 -1.04
CA ARG A 131 -12.17 -1.70 0.37
C ARG A 131 -12.13 -3.02 1.13
N ILE A 132 -12.66 -4.11 0.56
CA ILE A 132 -12.62 -5.44 1.19
C ILE A 132 -11.17 -5.93 1.28
N ALA A 133 -10.40 -5.82 0.20
CA ALA A 133 -8.99 -6.23 0.20
C ALA A 133 -8.15 -5.47 1.24
N LEU A 134 -8.38 -4.16 1.39
CA LEU A 134 -7.68 -3.36 2.40
C LEU A 134 -8.20 -3.60 3.83
N ALA A 135 -9.43 -4.10 4.00
CA ALA A 135 -9.93 -4.53 5.30
C ALA A 135 -9.26 -5.84 5.74
N ASP A 136 -9.07 -6.78 4.80
CA ASP A 136 -8.31 -8.00 5.07
C ASP A 136 -6.83 -7.68 5.35
N ALA A 137 -6.24 -6.71 4.64
CA ALA A 137 -4.87 -6.23 4.93
C ALA A 137 -4.75 -5.63 6.34
N GLU A 138 -5.73 -4.84 6.76
CA GLU A 138 -5.80 -4.26 8.10
C GLU A 138 -5.96 -5.35 9.17
N ARG A 139 -6.79 -6.37 8.93
CA ARG A 139 -6.96 -7.53 9.83
C ARG A 139 -5.70 -8.37 9.98
N MET A 140 -4.83 -8.37 8.96
CA MET A 140 -3.55 -9.09 8.94
C MET A 140 -2.36 -8.21 9.35
N ASP A 141 -2.61 -7.02 9.90
CA ASP A 141 -1.59 -6.04 10.32
C ASP A 141 -0.61 -5.62 9.21
N LEU A 142 -0.98 -5.81 7.93
CA LEU A 142 -0.19 -5.40 6.77
C LEU A 142 -0.28 -3.89 6.51
N VAL A 143 -1.36 -3.27 6.98
CA VAL A 143 -1.55 -1.82 6.97
C VAL A 143 -2.11 -1.37 8.31
N PRO A 144 -1.72 -0.19 8.81
CA PRO A 144 -2.20 0.31 10.10
C PRO A 144 -3.69 0.71 10.07
N ARG A 145 -4.25 0.95 8.88
CA ARG A 145 -5.68 1.26 8.70
C ARG A 145 -6.12 1.02 7.25
N ASN A 146 -7.39 0.69 7.08
CA ASN A 146 -7.99 0.63 5.75
C ASN A 146 -8.24 2.04 5.18
N VAL A 147 -7.36 2.49 4.28
CA VAL A 147 -7.44 3.81 3.63
C VAL A 147 -8.60 3.98 2.66
N ALA A 148 -9.34 2.91 2.33
CA ALA A 148 -10.56 2.96 1.53
C ALA A 148 -11.85 3.00 2.39
N LYS A 149 -11.77 2.96 3.73
CA LYS A 149 -12.93 3.15 4.62
C LYS A 149 -13.55 4.55 4.49
N GLY A 150 -12.70 5.58 4.33
CA GLY A 150 -13.07 6.99 4.26
C GLY A 150 -12.97 7.54 2.84
N GLY A 151 -14.04 7.43 2.08
CA GLY A 151 -14.16 7.99 0.74
C GLY A 151 -15.63 8.12 0.38
N GLN A 152 -16.36 8.96 1.10
CA GLN A 152 -17.62 9.44 0.55
C GLN A 152 -17.26 10.14 -0.75
N ALA A 153 -17.84 9.68 -1.87
CA ALA A 153 -18.02 10.56 -3.00
C ALA A 153 -18.79 11.76 -2.46
N SER A 154 -18.10 12.88 -2.26
CA SER A 154 -18.74 14.16 -1.95
C SER A 154 -19.62 14.51 -3.15
N GLY A 155 -20.88 14.08 -3.10
CA GLY A 155 -21.96 14.75 -3.82
C GLY A 155 -22.17 16.13 -3.19
N PRO A 156 -22.60 17.13 -3.96
CA PRO A 156 -22.84 18.46 -3.42
C PRO A 156 -23.97 18.36 -2.39
N ARG A 157 -23.71 18.81 -1.16
CA ARG A 157 -24.80 19.12 -0.23
C ARG A 157 -25.48 20.37 -0.78
N SER A 158 -26.67 20.18 -1.33
CA SER A 158 -27.61 21.28 -1.55
C SER A 158 -28.15 21.72 -0.18
N GLY A 159 -28.36 23.03 -0.03
CA GLY A 159 -28.65 23.72 1.22
C GLY A 159 -29.99 23.41 1.87
#